data_AF-A0A699WPB7-F1
#
_entry.id   AF-A0A699WPB7-F1
#
_cell.length_a   1.000
_cell.length_b   1.000
_cell.length_c   1.000
_cell.angle_alpha   90.00
_cell.angle_beta   90.00
_cell.angle_gamma   90.00
#
_symmetry.space_group_name_H-M   'P 1'
#
loop_
_entity.id
_entity.type
_entity.pdbx_description
1 polymer ?
#
loop_
_entity_poly.entity_id
_entity_poly.type
_entity_poly.pdbx_seq_one_letter_code
_entity_poly.pdbx_strand_id
1 'polypeptide(L)'
;MHVATAADLAKKNVTAQKPFNTWVWKSTDISDVTFGLSDHYVWDAASVIVDPATKRRASVQAAFADSTKDFHSSVKFGQNALGWFSRHWPGVPYPFPKMTAFQGFADMEYPMMVNDSPQGDMKFAQLVQDH
;
A
#
# COMPACT_ATOMS: atom_id res chain seq x y z
N MET A 1 -4.10 6.25 8.90
CA MET A 1 -3.92 5.57 10.20
C MET A 1 -2.53 4.98 10.22
N HIS A 2 -1.82 5.09 11.34
CA HIS A 2 -0.55 4.41 11.55
C HIS A 2 -0.84 3.06 12.21
N VAL A 3 -0.66 1.97 11.47
CA VAL A 3 -0.99 0.61 11.91
C VAL A 3 0.16 -0.01 12.70
N ALA A 4 1.40 0.23 12.27
CA ALA A 4 2.60 -0.10 13.02
C ALA A 4 3.58 1.08 12.94
N THR A 5 3.96 1.63 14.10
CA THR A 5 4.92 2.73 14.20
C THR A 5 6.32 2.22 14.54
N ALA A 6 7.34 3.07 14.41
CA ALA A 6 8.70 2.73 14.85
C ALA A 6 8.75 2.31 16.34
N ALA A 7 7.88 2.90 17.18
CA ALA A 7 7.76 2.53 18.59
C ALA A 7 7.15 1.14 18.80
N ASP A 8 6.21 0.73 17.94
CA ASP A 8 5.62 -0.62 17.99
C ASP A 8 6.62 -1.68 17.51
N LEU A 9 7.38 -1.36 16.45
CA LEU A 9 8.45 -2.22 15.94
C LEU A 9 9.54 -2.43 17.00
N ALA A 10 9.95 -1.36 17.70
CA ALA A 10 10.94 -1.45 18.77
C ALA A 10 10.49 -2.37 19.92
N LYS A 11 9.18 -2.47 20.18
CA LYS A 11 8.59 -3.38 21.18
C LYS A 11 8.46 -4.82 20.69
N LYS A 12 8.65 -5.08 19.39
CA LYS A 12 8.56 -6.41 18.75
C LYS A 12 7.22 -7.12 18.98
N ASN A 13 6.13 -6.37 19.15
CA ASN A 13 4.80 -6.90 19.48
C ASN A 13 3.75 -6.72 18.37
N VAL A 14 4.18 -6.37 17.15
CA VAL A 14 3.30 -6.21 15.97
C VAL A 14 2.72 -7.55 15.50
N THR A 15 3.50 -8.63 15.59
CA THR A 15 3.05 -9.99 15.22
C THR A 15 2.71 -10.82 16.46
N ALA A 16 2.03 -11.95 16.26
CA ALA A 16 1.73 -12.87 17.34
C ALA A 16 3.02 -13.39 17.99
N GLN A 17 3.05 -13.41 19.33
CA GLN A 17 4.22 -13.77 20.13
C GLN A 17 4.38 -15.30 20.19
N LYS A 18 4.87 -15.89 19.11
CA LYS A 18 5.12 -17.32 18.96
C LYS A 18 6.52 -17.56 18.39
N PRO A 19 7.15 -18.72 18.65
CA PRO A 19 8.42 -19.08 18.02
C PRO A 19 8.35 -19.09 16.48
N PHE A 20 7.19 -19.47 15.93
CA PHE A 20 6.91 -19.43 14.50
C PHE A 20 5.49 -18.92 14.24
N ASN A 21 5.36 -18.03 13.27
CA ASN A 21 4.09 -17.57 12.72
C ASN A 21 3.94 -18.11 11.30
N THR A 22 2.76 -18.63 10.98
CA THR A 22 2.42 -19.13 9.65
C THR A 22 1.29 -18.30 9.08
N TRP A 23 1.51 -17.75 7.89
CA TRP A 23 0.52 -17.04 7.12
C TRP A 23 0.17 -17.87 5.89
N VAL A 24 -1.12 -18.03 5.63
CA VAL A 24 -1.63 -18.78 4.48
C VAL A 24 -2.51 -17.84 3.68
N TRP A 25 -2.17 -17.65 2.42
CA TRP A 25 -2.93 -16.84 1.49
C TRP A 25 -3.59 -17.73 0.44
N LYS A 26 -4.82 -17.37 0.06
CA LYS A 26 -5.53 -17.96 -1.06
C LYS A 26 -5.93 -16.83 -2.00
N SER A 27 -5.68 -17.03 -3.28
CA SER A 27 -6.17 -16.20 -4.36
C SER A 27 -7.05 -17.01 -5.31
N THR A 28 -7.90 -16.32 -6.05
CA THR A 28 -8.79 -16.92 -7.06
C THR A 28 -8.95 -15.86 -8.15
N ASP A 29 -8.75 -16.25 -9.41
CA ASP A 29 -8.90 -15.39 -10.60
C ASP A 29 -8.09 -14.08 -10.55
N ILE A 30 -6.81 -14.18 -10.18
CA ILE A 30 -5.86 -13.06 -10.25
C ILE A 30 -4.78 -13.35 -11.28
N SER A 31 -4.25 -12.30 -11.89
CA SER A 31 -3.20 -12.40 -12.91
C SER A 31 -1.81 -12.66 -12.33
N ASP A 32 -1.53 -12.19 -11.11
CA ASP A 32 -0.21 -12.31 -10.49
C ASP A 32 -0.28 -12.18 -8.95
N VAL A 33 0.75 -12.67 -8.26
CA VAL A 33 0.91 -12.62 -6.80
C VAL A 33 2.29 -12.08 -6.44
N THR A 34 2.31 -11.10 -5.54
CA THR A 34 3.54 -10.60 -4.92
C THR A 34 3.42 -10.53 -3.40
N PHE A 35 4.56 -10.65 -2.71
CA PHE A 35 4.65 -10.59 -1.26
C PHE A 35 5.83 -9.71 -0.84
N GLY A 36 5.57 -8.74 0.04
CA GLY A 36 6.58 -7.97 0.76
C GLY A 36 6.58 -8.35 2.24
N LEU A 37 7.76 -8.62 2.79
CA LEU A 37 7.96 -8.92 4.21
C LEU A 37 9.09 -8.06 4.77
N SER A 38 8.84 -7.42 5.90
CA SER A 38 9.84 -6.67 6.65
C SER A 38 9.54 -6.76 8.14
N ASP A 39 10.59 -6.81 8.95
CA ASP A 39 10.53 -6.73 10.41
C ASP A 39 10.85 -5.32 10.95
N HIS A 40 11.11 -4.35 10.05
CA HIS A 40 11.59 -3.01 10.40
C HIS A 40 10.89 -1.88 9.63
N TYR A 41 9.84 -2.19 8.86
CA TYR A 41 9.03 -1.18 8.19
C TYR A 41 7.83 -0.75 9.03
N VAL A 42 7.61 0.56 9.07
CA VAL A 42 6.35 1.12 9.56
C VAL A 42 5.25 0.83 8.54
N TRP A 43 4.01 0.84 9.02
CA TRP A 43 2.86 0.51 8.19
C TRP A 43 1.75 1.54 8.39
N ASP A 44 1.43 2.24 7.32
CA ASP A 44 0.31 3.16 7.24
C ASP A 44 -0.82 2.59 6.39
N ALA A 45 -2.05 2.93 6.73
CA ALA A 45 -3.22 2.52 5.97
C ALA A 45 -4.31 3.60 5.93
N ALA A 46 -5.17 3.49 4.93
CA ALA A 46 -6.46 4.16 4.84
C ALA A 46 -7.38 3.36 3.92
N SER A 47 -8.51 3.95 3.55
CA SER A 47 -9.33 3.42 2.46
C SER A 47 -9.92 4.57 1.64
N VAL A 48 -10.33 4.28 0.41
CA VAL A 48 -11.00 5.23 -0.48
C VAL A 48 -12.21 4.57 -1.14
N ILE A 49 -13.28 5.33 -1.35
CA ILE A 49 -14.44 4.87 -2.15
C ILE A 49 -14.00 4.86 -3.61
N VAL A 50 -14.02 3.66 -4.20
CA VAL A 50 -13.69 3.41 -5.61
C VAL A 50 -14.93 3.15 -6.45
N ASP A 51 -16.08 2.87 -5.81
CA ASP A 51 -17.37 2.80 -6.48
C ASP A 51 -18.40 3.61 -5.68
N PRO A 52 -18.75 4.83 -6.13
CA PRO A 52 -19.73 5.66 -5.45
C PRO A 52 -21.16 5.11 -5.46
N ALA A 53 -21.51 4.25 -6.43
CA ALA A 53 -22.86 3.69 -6.58
C ALA A 53 -23.13 2.62 -5.53
N THR A 54 -22.16 1.73 -5.31
CA THR A 54 -22.24 0.66 -4.30
C THR A 54 -21.63 1.03 -2.95
N LYS A 55 -20.95 2.18 -2.88
CA LYS A 55 -20.09 2.61 -1.75
C LYS A 55 -18.91 1.66 -1.47
N ARG A 56 -18.54 0.81 -2.44
CA ARG A 56 -17.39 -0.08 -2.31
C ARG A 56 -16.11 0.72 -2.09
N ARG A 57 -15.33 0.28 -1.10
CA ARG A 57 -14.03 0.84 -0.74
C ARG A 57 -12.91 -0.13 -1.09
N ALA A 58 -11.78 0.44 -1.49
CA ALA A 58 -10.50 -0.27 -1.51
C ALA A 58 -9.64 0.22 -0.35
N SER A 59 -8.92 -0.72 0.28
CA SER A 59 -7.85 -0.39 1.23
C SER A 59 -6.67 0.22 0.48
N VAL A 60 -6.02 1.23 1.06
CA VAL A 60 -4.74 1.76 0.60
C VAL A 60 -3.75 1.60 1.73
N GLN A 61 -2.58 1.01 1.46
CA GLN A 61 -1.59 0.70 2.47
C GLN A 61 -0.21 1.13 2.01
N ALA A 62 0.68 1.46 2.95
CA ALA A 62 2.08 1.71 2.66
C ALA A 62 2.95 1.03 3.74
N ALA A 63 3.98 0.29 3.33
CA ALA A 63 4.98 -0.29 4.22
C ALA A 63 6.38 0.18 3.82
N PHE A 64 7.08 0.84 4.72
CA PHE A 64 8.30 1.58 4.40
C PHE A 64 9.20 1.81 5.63
N ALA A 65 10.46 2.16 5.42
CA ALA A 65 11.33 2.58 6.50
C ALA A 65 10.92 3.96 7.03
N ASP A 66 10.84 4.14 8.35
CA ASP A 66 10.35 5.40 8.96
C ASP A 66 11.14 6.65 8.54
N SER A 67 12.41 6.47 8.14
CA SER A 67 13.27 7.54 7.63
C SER A 67 12.94 7.98 6.20
N THR A 68 12.10 7.25 5.47
CA THR A 68 11.74 7.50 4.06
C THR A 68 10.61 8.52 3.97
N LYS A 69 10.97 9.77 3.70
CA LYS A 69 10.08 10.93 3.82
C LYS A 69 8.87 10.89 2.89
N ASP A 70 9.06 10.50 1.64
CA ASP A 70 8.03 10.49 0.60
C ASP A 70 6.97 9.41 0.85
N PHE A 71 7.39 8.25 1.33
CA PHE A 71 6.47 7.14 1.62
C PHE A 71 5.45 7.42 2.74
N HIS A 72 5.75 8.36 3.64
CA HIS A 72 4.75 8.90 4.59
C HIS A 72 3.54 9.53 3.88
N SER A 73 3.65 9.87 2.59
CA SER A 73 2.54 10.37 1.76
C SER A 73 1.94 9.33 0.82
N SER A 74 2.53 8.14 0.67
CA SER A 74 2.08 7.11 -0.29
C SER A 74 0.61 6.71 -0.08
N VAL A 75 0.14 6.61 1.17
CA VAL A 75 -1.29 6.33 1.42
C VAL A 75 -2.19 7.44 0.87
N LYS A 76 -1.79 8.70 1.04
CA LYS A 76 -2.56 9.85 0.56
C LYS A 76 -2.54 9.92 -0.98
N PHE A 77 -1.40 9.67 -1.59
CA PHE A 77 -1.24 9.60 -3.03
C PHE A 77 -2.05 8.44 -3.62
N GLY A 78 -1.94 7.23 -3.06
CA GLY A 78 -2.77 6.10 -3.46
C GLY A 78 -4.28 6.34 -3.28
N GLN A 79 -4.72 7.05 -2.22
CA GLN A 79 -6.12 7.48 -2.09
C GLN A 79 -6.54 8.44 -3.22
N ASN A 80 -5.65 9.35 -3.61
CA ASN A 80 -5.86 10.23 -4.76
C ASN A 80 -6.00 9.42 -6.04
N ALA A 81 -5.01 8.59 -6.40
CA ALA A 81 -5.02 7.79 -7.62
C ALA A 81 -6.27 6.91 -7.73
N LEU A 82 -6.47 6.01 -6.76
CA LEU A 82 -7.58 5.06 -6.77
C LEU A 82 -8.92 5.77 -6.80
N GLY A 83 -9.07 6.87 -6.05
CA GLY A 83 -10.29 7.65 -6.03
C GLY A 83 -10.53 8.40 -7.34
N TRP A 84 -9.50 9.08 -7.86
CA TRP A 84 -9.61 9.94 -9.03
C TRP A 84 -9.86 9.13 -10.30
N PHE A 85 -9.05 8.10 -10.58
CA PHE A 85 -9.18 7.23 -11.76
C PHE A 85 -10.44 6.35 -11.74
N SER A 86 -11.02 6.11 -10.57
CA SER A 86 -12.32 5.46 -10.48
C SER A 86 -13.50 6.38 -10.82
N ARG A 87 -13.31 7.71 -10.77
CA ARG A 87 -14.37 8.73 -10.98
C ARG A 87 -14.20 9.54 -12.26
N HIS A 88 -12.98 9.63 -12.77
CA HIS A 88 -12.58 10.30 -14.00
C HIS A 88 -11.84 9.28 -14.86
N TRP A 89 -11.53 9.63 -16.11
CA TRP A 89 -10.86 8.74 -17.06
C TRP A 89 -9.77 7.87 -16.40
N PRO A 90 -9.87 6.52 -16.45
CA PRO A 90 -10.79 5.73 -17.28
C PRO A 90 -12.23 5.63 -16.76
N GLY A 91 -12.50 6.02 -15.51
CA GLY A 91 -13.84 6.12 -14.93
C GLY A 91 -14.40 4.77 -14.52
N VAL A 92 -13.53 3.78 -14.33
CA VAL A 92 -13.89 2.41 -13.97
C VAL A 92 -13.49 2.18 -12.51
N PRO A 93 -14.39 1.65 -11.66
CA PRO A 93 -14.06 1.35 -10.28
C PRO A 93 -12.83 0.44 -10.17
N TYR A 94 -11.84 0.84 -9.35
CA TYR A 94 -10.66 0.02 -9.11
C TYR A 94 -11.05 -1.43 -8.75
N PRO A 95 -10.60 -2.44 -9.51
CA PRO A 95 -11.21 -3.77 -9.49
C PRO A 95 -10.83 -4.58 -8.23
N PHE A 96 -9.79 -4.18 -7.53
CA PHE A 96 -9.26 -4.94 -6.40
C PHE A 96 -9.67 -4.37 -5.03
N PRO A 97 -9.66 -5.20 -3.97
CA PRO A 97 -10.03 -4.76 -2.63
C PRO A 97 -8.94 -3.92 -1.93
N LYS A 98 -7.70 -3.93 -2.43
CA LYS A 98 -6.58 -3.22 -1.81
C LYS A 98 -5.52 -2.80 -2.83
N MET A 99 -4.75 -1.77 -2.48
CA MET A 99 -3.48 -1.40 -3.07
C MET A 99 -2.46 -1.18 -1.95
N THR A 100 -1.26 -1.74 -2.10
CA THR A 100 -0.16 -1.59 -1.14
C THR A 100 1.05 -0.97 -1.82
N ALA A 101 1.52 0.17 -1.33
CA ALA A 101 2.85 0.69 -1.66
C ALA A 101 3.88 0.05 -0.74
N PHE A 102 4.82 -0.69 -1.30
CA PHE A 102 5.92 -1.28 -0.54
C PHE A 102 7.22 -0.59 -0.94
N GLN A 103 7.95 -0.06 0.03
CA GLN A 103 9.25 0.53 -0.27
C GLN A 103 10.24 -0.58 -0.62
N GLY A 104 10.70 -0.61 -1.85
CA GLY A 104 11.80 -1.45 -2.27
C GLY A 104 12.89 -0.68 -3.00
N PHE A 105 13.43 -1.32 -4.02
CA PHE A 105 14.64 -0.90 -4.73
C PHE A 105 14.48 -0.93 -6.26
N ALA A 106 13.27 -1.24 -6.71
CA ALA A 106 12.84 -1.19 -8.10
C ALA A 106 11.56 -0.33 -8.15
N ASP A 107 11.08 -0.05 -9.36
CA ASP A 107 9.76 0.55 -9.61
C ASP A 107 8.98 -0.48 -10.44
N MET A 108 8.09 -1.25 -9.77
CA MET A 108 7.37 -2.38 -10.37
C MET A 108 5.91 -2.46 -9.88
N GLU A 109 4.97 -2.54 -10.83
CA GLU A 109 3.54 -2.51 -10.57
C GLU A 109 2.90 -3.89 -10.68
N TYR A 110 2.62 -4.51 -9.54
CA TYR A 110 1.82 -5.73 -9.47
C TYR A 110 0.34 -5.38 -9.24
N PRO A 111 -0.59 -6.27 -9.63
CA PRO A 111 -1.96 -6.19 -9.16
C PRO A 111 -1.99 -6.08 -7.62
N MET A 112 -2.59 -5.01 -7.10
CA MET A 112 -2.73 -4.71 -5.67
C MET A 112 -1.45 -4.34 -4.90
N MET A 113 -0.28 -4.26 -5.53
CA MET A 113 0.94 -3.83 -4.85
C MET A 113 1.92 -3.17 -5.82
N VAL A 114 2.41 -2.00 -5.46
CA VAL A 114 3.58 -1.40 -6.10
C VAL A 114 4.80 -1.60 -5.22
N ASN A 115 5.94 -1.88 -5.83
CA ASN A 115 7.24 -1.92 -5.18
C ASN A 115 8.05 -0.78 -5.79
N ASP A 116 8.20 0.30 -5.02
CA ASP A 116 8.77 1.56 -5.52
C ASP A 116 10.03 1.94 -4.73
N SER A 117 10.94 2.63 -5.41
CA SER A 117 12.12 3.20 -4.79
C SER A 117 11.82 4.57 -4.16
N PRO A 118 12.47 4.93 -3.03
CA PRO A 118 12.35 6.26 -2.44
C PRO A 118 12.69 7.39 -3.41
N GLN A 119 11.90 8.44 -3.38
CA GLN A 119 12.07 9.62 -4.22
C GLN A 119 12.42 10.85 -3.39
N GLY A 120 13.36 11.65 -3.90
CA GLY A 120 13.76 12.92 -3.26
C GLY A 120 12.77 14.07 -3.50
N ASP A 121 12.00 14.00 -4.58
CA ASP A 121 11.01 15.01 -4.96
C ASP A 121 9.58 14.47 -4.76
N MET A 122 8.77 15.18 -3.97
CA MET A 122 7.41 14.74 -3.61
C MET A 122 6.44 14.71 -4.79
N LYS A 123 6.63 15.55 -5.81
CA LYS A 123 5.75 15.54 -6.99
C LYS A 123 6.08 14.33 -7.85
N PHE A 124 7.36 14.00 -7.98
CA PHE A 124 7.78 12.78 -8.66
C PHE A 124 7.35 11.54 -7.89
N ALA A 125 7.48 11.52 -6.56
CA ALA A 125 6.95 10.45 -5.72
C ALA A 125 5.45 10.22 -5.95
N GLN A 126 4.67 11.30 -6.04
CA GLN A 126 3.25 11.19 -6.35
C GLN A 126 3.01 10.68 -7.78
N LEU A 127 3.78 11.14 -8.77
CA LEU A 127 3.69 10.64 -10.14
C LEU A 127 3.92 9.13 -10.20
N VAL A 128 4.97 8.64 -9.53
CA VAL A 128 5.28 7.20 -9.43
C VAL A 128 4.17 6.46 -8.67
N GLN A 129 3.59 7.03 -7.63
CA GLN A 129 2.49 6.35 -6.93
C GLN A 129 1.18 6.32 -7.74
N ASP A 130 0.93 7.33 -8.58
CA ASP A 130 -0.34 7.56 -9.27
C ASP A 130 -0.41 6.92 -10.68
N HIS A 131 0.71 6.46 -11.26
CA HIS A 131 0.75 5.97 -12.65
C HIS A 131 0.15 4.57 -12.88
#